data_AF-A0A3A9W6M4-F1
#
_entry.id   AF-A0A3A9W6M4-F1
#
_cell.length_a   1.000
_cell.length_b   1.000
_cell.length_c   1.000
_cell.angle_alpha   90.00
_cell.angle_beta   90.00
_cell.angle_gamma   90.00
#
_symmetry.space_group_name_H-M   'P 1'
#
loop_
_entity.id
_entity.type
_entity.pdbx_description
1 polymer ?
#
loop_
_entity_poly.entity_id
_entity_poly.type
_entity_poly.pdbx_seq_one_letter_code
_entity_poly.pdbx_strand_id
1 'polypeptide(L)' 'MKKSLLNLGKVISKSEQKEISGGMRGGFEACGCTSNYVVEWVDSRGEVCSYAAAGTSNGSPFPGGRCLGRVQSGMCCPEY' A
#
# COMPACT_ATOMS: atom_id res chain seq x y z
N MET A 1 -45.45 -9.33 19.13
CA MET A 1 -44.07 -8.85 19.41
C MET A 1 -43.48 -8.32 18.11
N LYS A 2 -43.25 -7.01 17.99
CA LYS A 2 -42.68 -6.42 16.77
C LYS A 2 -41.17 -6.68 16.77
N LYS A 3 -40.69 -7.43 15.78
CA LYS A 3 -39.25 -7.65 15.56
C LYS A 3 -38.62 -6.33 15.10
N SER A 4 -37.87 -5.68 15.99
CA SER A 4 -37.04 -4.54 15.61
C SER A 4 -35.81 -5.09 14.89
N LEU A 5 -35.71 -4.85 13.59
CA LEU A 5 -34.45 -5.05 12.87
C LEU A 5 -33.45 -4.06 13.44
N LEU A 6 -32.41 -4.57 14.10
CA LEU A 6 -31.22 -3.81 14.45
C LEU A 6 -30.75 -3.10 13.17
N ASN A 7 -30.72 -1.76 13.18
CA ASN A 7 -30.13 -0.98 12.09
C ASN A 7 -28.62 -1.26 12.10
N LEU A 8 -28.20 -2.27 11.35
CA LEU A 8 -26.82 -2.77 11.25
C LEU A 8 -25.87 -1.85 10.47
N GLY A 9 -26.23 -0.58 10.28
CA GLY A 9 -25.36 0.39 9.64
C GLY A 9 -26.08 1.69 9.27
N LYS A 10 -25.33 2.79 9.27
CA LYS A 10 -25.79 4.07 8.73
C LYS A 10 -25.87 3.96 7.21
N VAL A 11 -27.05 4.18 6.64
CA VAL A 11 -27.20 4.37 5.20
C VAL A 11 -26.55 5.71 4.85
N ILE A 12 -25.46 5.66 4.10
CA ILE A 12 -24.75 6.85 3.61
C ILE A 12 -25.22 7.20 2.19
N SER A 13 -25.37 8.49 1.92
CA SER A 13 -25.73 9.02 0.61
C SER A 13 -24.58 8.91 -0.39
N LYS A 14 -24.90 9.04 -1.70
CA LYS A 14 -23.88 9.08 -2.76
C LYS A 14 -22.89 10.23 -2.59
N SER A 15 -23.32 11.35 -1.99
CA SER A 15 -22.44 12.48 -1.69
C SER A 15 -21.47 12.13 -0.55
N GLU A 16 -21.97 11.55 0.54
CA GLU A 16 -21.15 11.07 1.66
C GLU A 16 -20.15 9.98 1.21
N GLN A 17 -20.56 9.08 0.31
CA GLN A 17 -19.64 8.09 -0.26
C GLN A 17 -18.47 8.71 -1.03
N LYS A 18 -18.70 9.83 -1.74
CA LYS A 18 -17.63 10.53 -2.47
C LYS A 18 -16.66 11.26 -1.55
N GLU A 19 -17.10 11.61 -0.35
CA GLU A 19 -16.27 12.21 0.70
C GLU A 19 -15.43 11.17 1.44
N ILE A 20 -15.79 9.87 1.35
CA ILE A 20 -14.93 8.78 1.80
C ILE A 20 -13.70 8.72 0.89
N SER A 21 -12.63 9.35 1.35
CA SER A 21 -11.30 9.19 0.79
C SER A 21 -10.64 8.00 1.47
N GLY A 22 -10.56 6.87 0.75
CA GLY A 22 -9.64 5.80 1.14
C GLY A 22 -8.21 6.28 0.98
N GLY A 23 -7.36 6.02 2.00
CA GLY A 23 -5.90 6.17 2.04
C GLY A 23 -5.28 7.25 1.15
N MET A 24 -4.81 8.34 1.79
CA MET A 24 -4.07 9.49 1.23
C MET A 24 -3.71 9.41 -0.26
N ARG A 25 -4.16 10.44 -1.01
CA ARG A 25 -3.71 10.84 -2.36
C ARG A 25 -2.23 11.24 -2.47
N GLY A 26 -1.38 10.83 -1.52
CA GLY A 26 0.06 10.87 -1.66
C GLY A 26 0.48 9.43 -1.95
N GLY A 27 0.98 9.18 -3.17
CA GLY A 27 1.58 7.90 -3.50
C GLY A 27 2.58 7.49 -2.43
N PHE A 28 2.89 6.19 -2.36
CA PHE A 28 3.97 5.70 -1.51
C PHE A 28 5.31 6.36 -1.92
N GLU A 29 5.58 7.59 -1.45
CA GLU A 29 6.92 8.17 -1.32
C GLU A 29 7.80 7.32 -0.39
N ALA A 30 7.18 6.34 0.27
CA ALA A 30 7.74 5.29 1.11
C ALA A 30 8.81 4.41 0.44
N CYS A 31 8.79 4.31 -0.88
CA CYS A 31 9.52 3.31 -1.63
C CYS A 31 10.59 3.99 -2.49
N GLY A 32 11.70 4.39 -1.88
CA GLY A 32 12.93 4.75 -2.60
C GLY A 32 13.77 3.50 -2.89
N CYS A 33 14.71 3.60 -3.83
CA CYS A 33 15.65 2.50 -4.06
C CYS A 33 16.43 2.15 -2.79
N THR A 34 16.62 0.86 -2.51
CA THR A 34 17.40 0.40 -1.36
C THR A 34 18.32 -0.76 -1.74
N SER A 35 19.49 -0.83 -1.11
CA SER A 35 20.38 -2.00 -1.17
C SER A 35 20.00 -3.09 -0.16
N ASN A 36 19.10 -2.80 0.79
CA ASN A 36 18.60 -3.76 1.77
C ASN A 36 17.25 -4.31 1.32
N TYR A 37 17.28 -5.40 0.56
CA TYR A 37 16.10 -6.04 -0.02
C TYR A 37 16.22 -7.57 0.02
N VAL A 38 15.11 -8.24 -0.23
CA VAL A 38 15.03 -9.68 -0.46
C VAL A 38 14.64 -9.92 -1.91
N VAL A 39 15.30 -10.84 -2.60
CA VAL A 39 14.84 -11.32 -3.92
C VAL A 39 13.68 -12.27 -3.69
N GLU A 40 12.52 -11.94 -4.24
CA GLU A 40 11.29 -12.72 -4.07
C GLU A 40 11.17 -13.79 -5.16
N TRP A 41 11.39 -13.41 -6.42
CA TRP A 41 11.41 -14.32 -7.57
C TRP A 41 12.15 -13.68 -8.75
N VAL A 42 12.39 -14.46 -9.80
CA VAL A 42 12.97 -13.99 -11.07
C VAL A 42 11.96 -14.20 -12.18
N ASP A 43 11.67 -13.15 -12.95
CA ASP A 43 10.82 -13.21 -14.14
C ASP A 43 11.63 -12.89 -15.41
N SER A 44 10.98 -12.86 -16.57
CA SER A 44 11.62 -12.57 -17.87
C SER A 44 12.26 -11.18 -17.97
N ARG A 45 11.99 -10.29 -17.01
CA ARG A 45 12.54 -8.93 -16.92
C ARG A 45 13.65 -8.83 -15.86
N GLY A 46 13.97 -9.92 -15.15
CA GLY A 46 15.03 -9.99 -14.13
C GLY A 46 14.54 -10.32 -12.72
N GLU A 47 15.34 -9.97 -11.71
CA GLU A 47 15.07 -10.27 -10.30
C GLU A 47 14.06 -9.29 -9.69
N VAL A 48 12.92 -9.82 -9.27
CA VAL A 48 11.91 -9.09 -8.50
C VAL A 48 12.30 -9.14 -7.03
N CYS A 49 12.24 -8.00 -6.37
CA CYS A 49 12.70 -7.82 -5.01
C CYS A 49 11.68 -7.07 -4.17
N SER A 50 11.78 -7.23 -2.85
CA SER A 50 10.97 -6.47 -1.92
C SER A 50 11.74 -6.05 -0.66
N TYR A 51 11.30 -4.96 -0.05
CA TYR A 51 11.92 -4.36 1.14
C TYR A 51 10.89 -3.69 2.03
N ALA A 52 11.27 -3.40 3.28
CA ALA A 52 10.39 -2.70 4.21
C ALA A 52 10.13 -1.26 3.73
N ALA A 53 8.87 -0.83 3.73
CA ALA A 53 8.53 0.54 3.39
C ALA A 53 9.10 1.52 4.43
N ALA A 54 9.73 2.61 4.00
CA ALA A 54 10.41 3.55 4.90
C ALA A 54 9.47 4.55 5.60
N GLY A 55 8.17 4.53 5.31
CA GLY A 55 7.20 5.43 5.92
C GLY A 55 6.11 5.86 4.96
N THR A 56 4.89 6.11 5.44
CA THR A 56 3.94 6.93 4.68
C THR A 56 4.36 8.41 4.77
N SER A 57 3.74 9.30 3.99
CA SER A 57 3.90 10.76 4.14
C SER A 57 3.56 11.29 5.55
N ASN A 58 3.00 10.47 6.43
CA ASN A 58 2.74 10.75 7.84
C ASN A 58 3.69 10.02 8.81
N GLY A 59 4.85 9.56 8.35
CA GLY A 59 5.97 9.17 9.22
C GLY A 59 5.93 7.75 9.79
N SER A 60 5.00 6.89 9.37
CA SER A 60 5.05 5.47 9.73
C SER A 60 4.56 4.58 8.60
N PRO A 61 5.30 3.53 8.21
CA PRO A 61 4.80 2.55 7.27
C PRO A 61 3.66 1.78 7.94
N PHE A 62 2.69 1.33 7.15
CA PHE A 62 1.74 0.34 7.66
C PHE A 62 2.52 -0.86 8.21
N PRO A 63 2.22 -1.38 9.41
CA PRO A 63 2.85 -2.60 9.91
C PRO A 63 2.73 -3.72 8.88
N GLY A 64 3.86 -4.28 8.44
CA GLY A 64 3.91 -5.29 7.36
C GLY A 64 3.89 -4.73 5.94
N GLY A 65 3.83 -3.41 5.76
CA GLY A 65 3.95 -2.75 4.47
C GLY A 65 5.32 -2.98 3.84
N ARG A 66 5.32 -3.55 2.64
CA ARG A 66 6.53 -3.80 1.84
C ARG A 66 6.45 -3.04 0.53
N CYS A 67 7.59 -2.55 0.08
CA CYS A 67 7.79 -2.05 -1.26
C CYS A 67 8.19 -3.20 -2.18
N LEU A 68 7.56 -3.30 -3.35
CA LEU A 68 7.93 -4.22 -4.41
C LEU A 68 8.69 -3.46 -5.49
N GLY A 69 9.70 -4.08 -6.08
CA GLY A 69 10.50 -3.47 -7.13
C GLY A 69 11.31 -4.50 -7.91
N ARG A 70 12.29 -4.00 -8.65
CA ARG A 70 13.23 -4.81 -9.42
C ARG A 70 14.67 -4.43 -9.10
N VAL A 71 15.57 -5.41 -9.13
CA VAL A 71 17.00 -5.18 -8.92
C VAL A 71 17.57 -4.43 -10.13
N GLN A 72 18.08 -3.23 -9.89
CA GLN A 72 18.73 -2.35 -10.84
C GLN A 72 20.06 -1.88 -10.24
N SER A 73 21.18 -2.21 -10.88
CA SER A 73 22.53 -1.86 -10.39
C SER A 73 22.80 -2.24 -8.92
N GLY A 74 22.30 -3.41 -8.49
CA GLY A 74 22.46 -3.89 -7.10
C GLY A 74 21.54 -3.24 -6.07
N MET A 75 20.53 -2.47 -6.50
CA MET A 75 19.51 -1.88 -5.63
C MET A 75 18.11 -2.31 -6.05
N CYS A 76 17.20 -2.50 -5.10
CA CYS A 76 15.79 -2.73 -5.38
C CYS A 76 15.07 -1.41 -5.55
N CYS A 77 14.60 -1.11 -6.76
CA CYS A 77 13.90 0.14 -7.10
C CYS A 77 12.44 -0.15 -7.48
N PRO A 78 11.47 0.68 -7.07
CA PRO A 78 10.07 0.50 -7.45
C PRO A 78 9.90 0.61 -8.97
N GLU A 79 9.03 -0.22 -9.52
CA GLU A 79 8.56 -0.09 -10.91
C GLU A 79 7.27 0.74 -10.87
N TYR A 80 7.32 2.00 -11.34
CA TYR A 80 6.15 2.87 -11.52
C TYR A 80 5.60 2.75 -12.94
#